data_AF-A0A9N9HEQ8-F1
#
_entry.id   AF-A0A9N9HEQ8-F1
#
_cell.length_a   1.000
_cell.length_b   1.000
_cell.length_c   1.000
_cell.angle_alpha   90.00
_cell.angle_beta   90.00
_cell.angle_gamma   90.00
#
_symmetry.space_group_name_H-M   'P 1'
#
loop_
_entity.id
_entity.type
_entity.pdbx_description
1 polymer ?
#
loop_
_entity_poly.entity_id
_entity_poly.type
_entity_poly.pdbx_seq_one_letter_code
_entity_poly.pdbx_strand_id
1 'polypeptide(L)'
;MEEHALEDDLERLLENQDFHDITIVCSDKNTLGASKNILAARSNVFYNKIIDRINDQKFTYMEFDNINSTTMKFILKYLYTSKILEETLNNVENIIELYYAAIFFELSELQTQLVKSMIFHMEINGEELVKKLLSQFVVKFPSLETENKMSQLLIESVAKIHLNLEKDSLSLKGLRYLLCKTLSAKIPFATHEIDLFNRVKFDTSEEVDKYSLLPYIDLRRIDSDTLVNDIEPLKLFPQDRLMDTYRFKAQENGKNLKSIRGIPIFRWKGYNNNDSYNNSLSISKDGFTLEASRDLNNYAHKTTDFSIKGNGIYKWSISVETNKTCYIGICENTQLHKAEDYCGWVLGSSGYIYHENDSKWYNAKFKTNDVITVILNMTEKTCEFLINGKTTGVITGWVNLPSEVYPFVSLKKGCKLRIIQDETM
;
A
#
# COMPACT_ATOMS: atom_id res chain seq x y z
N MET A 1 47.06 -22.44 -16.01
CA MET A 1 45.95 -21.68 -15.42
C MET A 1 44.69 -22.37 -15.86
N GLU A 2 43.82 -22.74 -14.92
CA GLU A 2 42.46 -23.13 -15.28
C GLU A 2 41.75 -21.88 -15.84
N GLU A 3 40.99 -22.06 -16.92
CA GLU A 3 40.26 -20.98 -17.57
C GLU A 3 38.96 -20.77 -16.78
N HIS A 4 38.89 -19.67 -16.02
CA HIS A 4 37.70 -19.30 -15.26
C HIS A 4 36.86 -18.30 -16.04
N ALA A 5 35.62 -18.07 -15.60
CA ALA A 5 34.81 -17.00 -16.17
C ALA A 5 35.45 -15.64 -15.87
N LEU A 6 35.39 -14.70 -16.83
CA LEU A 6 36.05 -13.39 -16.72
C LEU A 6 35.67 -12.66 -15.42
N GLU A 7 34.39 -12.74 -15.05
CA GLU A 7 33.90 -12.12 -13.83
C GLU A 7 34.49 -12.72 -12.56
N ASP A 8 34.83 -14.01 -12.55
CA ASP A 8 35.44 -14.67 -11.39
C ASP A 8 36.92 -14.26 -11.26
N ASP A 9 37.61 -14.09 -12.39
CA ASP A 9 38.97 -13.55 -12.42
C ASP A 9 39.01 -12.08 -11.98
N LEU A 10 38.03 -11.27 -12.39
CA LEU A 10 37.89 -9.90 -11.89
C LEU A 10 37.59 -9.88 -10.38
N GLU A 11 36.71 -10.74 -9.88
CA GLU A 11 36.44 -10.83 -8.44
C GLU A 11 37.72 -11.12 -7.63
N ARG A 12 38.59 -12.02 -8.11
CA ARG A 12 39.88 -12.31 -7.45
C ARG A 12 40.82 -11.11 -7.41
N LEU A 13 40.76 -10.21 -8.41
CA LEU A 13 41.53 -8.96 -8.36
C LEU A 13 41.05 -8.04 -7.23
N LEU A 14 39.75 -8.04 -6.93
CA LEU A 14 39.21 -7.29 -5.80
C LEU A 14 39.65 -7.88 -4.45
N GLU A 15 39.80 -9.20 -4.35
CA GLU A 15 40.21 -9.88 -3.11
C GLU A 15 41.72 -9.80 -2.85
N ASN A 16 42.54 -9.68 -3.90
CA ASN A 16 43.99 -9.64 -3.78
C ASN A 16 44.51 -8.19 -3.62
N GLN A 17 45.05 -7.92 -2.42
CA GLN A 17 45.57 -6.60 -2.03
C GLN A 17 46.74 -6.11 -2.89
N ASP A 18 47.50 -7.00 -3.53
CA ASP A 18 48.63 -6.62 -4.39
C ASP A 18 48.18 -5.83 -5.64
N PHE A 19 46.90 -5.92 -6.02
CA PHE A 19 46.33 -5.20 -7.17
C PHE A 19 45.55 -3.92 -6.79
N HIS A 20 45.56 -3.54 -5.52
CA HIS A 20 44.88 -2.34 -5.05
C HIS A 20 45.78 -1.11 -5.25
N ASP A 21 45.29 -0.11 -5.97
CA ASP A 21 45.98 1.16 -6.22
C ASP A 21 45.22 2.39 -5.67
N ILE A 22 44.11 2.13 -4.96
CA ILE A 22 43.33 3.10 -4.21
C ILE A 22 42.71 2.47 -2.96
N THR A 23 42.70 3.22 -1.86
CA THR A 23 41.97 2.90 -0.63
C THR A 23 40.69 3.74 -0.53
N ILE A 24 39.57 3.09 -0.31
CA ILE A 24 38.26 3.72 -0.11
C ILE A 24 37.96 3.76 1.38
N VAL A 25 37.80 4.96 1.94
CA VAL A 25 37.38 5.18 3.34
C VAL A 25 35.87 5.37 3.38
N CYS A 26 35.19 4.50 4.11
CA CYS A 26 33.72 4.48 4.20
C CYS A 26 33.22 5.32 5.39
N SER A 27 31.89 5.50 5.47
CA SER A 27 31.26 6.35 6.50
C SER A 27 31.48 5.83 7.93
N ASP A 28 31.60 4.52 8.08
CA ASP A 28 31.91 3.79 9.31
C ASP A 28 33.42 3.74 9.61
N LYS A 29 34.23 4.50 8.86
CA LYS A 29 35.69 4.61 8.98
C LYS A 29 36.47 3.33 8.66
N ASN A 30 35.78 2.29 8.23
CA ASN A 30 36.40 1.10 7.65
C ASN A 30 36.93 1.42 6.24
N THR A 31 38.00 0.72 5.86
CA THR A 31 38.69 0.94 4.58
C THR A 31 38.64 -0.29 3.69
N LEU A 32 38.48 -0.09 2.39
CA LEU A 32 38.46 -1.15 1.37
C LEU A 32 39.43 -0.78 0.25
N GLY A 33 40.24 -1.73 -0.22
CA GLY A 33 41.11 -1.51 -1.38
C GLY A 33 40.42 -1.90 -2.69
N ALA A 34 40.81 -1.25 -3.79
CA ALA A 34 40.29 -1.49 -5.12
C ALA A 34 41.26 -1.00 -6.21
N SER A 35 40.89 -1.19 -7.49
CA SER A 35 41.67 -0.80 -8.67
C SER A 35 40.99 0.36 -9.41
N LYS A 36 41.66 1.51 -9.50
CA LYS A 36 41.18 2.77 -10.12
C LYS A 36 40.63 2.56 -11.52
N ASN A 37 41.32 1.76 -12.33
CA ASN A 37 40.94 1.50 -13.72
C ASN A 37 39.56 0.84 -13.84
N ILE A 38 39.27 -0.17 -13.02
CA ILE A 38 37.98 -0.86 -13.01
C ILE A 38 36.89 0.07 -12.49
N LEU A 39 37.16 0.79 -11.38
CA LEU A 39 36.21 1.74 -10.82
C LEU A 39 35.83 2.84 -11.83
N ALA A 40 36.83 3.46 -12.47
CA ALA A 40 36.62 4.51 -13.46
C ALA A 40 35.90 3.99 -14.72
N ALA A 41 36.18 2.76 -15.15
CA ALA A 41 35.51 2.18 -16.32
C ALA A 41 34.03 1.83 -16.05
N ARG A 42 33.65 1.62 -14.79
CA ARG A 42 32.35 1.05 -14.41
C ARG A 42 31.42 2.03 -13.70
N SER A 43 31.90 3.23 -13.34
CA SER A 43 31.09 4.29 -12.74
C SER A 43 31.67 5.67 -13.05
N ASN A 44 30.82 6.54 -13.61
CA ASN A 44 31.18 7.93 -13.91
C ASN A 44 31.60 8.71 -12.67
N VAL A 45 31.02 8.41 -11.51
CA VAL A 45 31.35 9.09 -10.25
C VAL A 45 32.78 8.76 -9.82
N PHE A 46 33.19 7.51 -9.97
CA PHE A 46 34.59 7.13 -9.76
C PHE A 46 35.49 7.73 -10.84
N TYR A 47 35.11 7.67 -12.12
CA TYR A 47 35.86 8.27 -13.23
C TYR A 47 36.17 9.74 -12.95
N ASN A 48 35.16 10.55 -12.65
CA ASN A 48 35.30 11.98 -12.38
C ASN A 48 36.17 12.26 -11.14
N LYS A 49 36.10 11.42 -10.10
CA LYS A 49 36.96 11.59 -8.92
C LYS A 49 38.43 11.24 -9.17
N ILE A 50 38.69 10.34 -10.13
CA ILE A 50 40.01 9.80 -10.46
C ILE A 50 40.72 10.62 -11.54
N ILE A 51 40.02 11.02 -12.60
CA ILE A 51 40.65 11.54 -13.83
C ILE A 51 41.52 12.78 -13.59
N ASP A 52 41.05 13.72 -12.75
CA ASP A 52 41.77 14.95 -12.43
C ASP A 52 43.01 14.71 -11.55
N ARG A 53 43.10 13.55 -10.91
CA ARG A 53 44.17 13.19 -9.96
C ARG A 53 44.96 11.97 -10.40
N ILE A 54 44.80 11.53 -11.64
CA ILE A 54 45.40 10.29 -12.14
C ILE A 54 46.94 10.31 -12.10
N ASN A 55 47.53 11.49 -12.28
CA ASN A 55 48.99 11.70 -12.24
C ASN A 55 49.51 12.11 -10.85
N ASP A 56 48.63 12.31 -9.86
CA ASP A 56 49.04 12.66 -8.51
C ASP A 56 49.45 11.41 -7.73
N GLN A 57 50.75 11.24 -7.50
CA GLN A 57 51.29 10.12 -6.73
C GLN A 57 50.80 10.09 -5.27
N LYS A 58 50.26 11.19 -4.74
CA LYS A 58 49.67 11.25 -3.39
C LYS A 58 48.20 10.81 -3.38
N PHE A 59 47.56 10.62 -4.52
CA PHE A 59 46.18 10.17 -4.61
C PHE A 59 46.09 8.66 -4.39
N THR A 60 46.16 8.27 -3.13
CA THR A 60 46.13 6.87 -2.66
C THR A 60 44.84 6.52 -1.93
N TYR A 61 43.99 7.50 -1.63
CA TYR A 61 42.70 7.24 -0.99
C TYR A 61 41.58 8.19 -1.44
N MET A 62 40.35 7.77 -1.18
CA MET A 62 39.15 8.56 -1.39
C MET A 62 38.09 8.24 -0.33
N GLU A 63 37.35 9.26 0.11
CA GLU A 63 36.41 9.15 1.23
C GLU A 63 34.95 9.29 0.78
N PHE A 64 34.07 8.53 1.45
CA PHE A 64 32.63 8.59 1.29
C PHE A 64 31.92 8.59 2.65
N ASP A 65 31.32 9.72 3.01
CA ASP A 65 30.68 9.90 4.32
C ASP A 65 29.26 9.31 4.42
N ASN A 66 28.67 8.90 3.29
CA ASN A 66 27.27 8.47 3.24
C ASN A 66 27.09 6.97 2.94
N ILE A 67 28.18 6.22 2.77
CA ILE A 67 28.15 4.80 2.38
C ILE A 67 29.04 4.01 3.33
N ASN A 68 28.45 3.03 4.04
CA ASN A 68 29.20 2.16 4.96
C ASN A 68 29.97 1.07 4.21
N SER A 69 30.91 0.41 4.90
CA SER A 69 31.77 -0.60 4.27
C SER A 69 31.02 -1.83 3.76
N THR A 70 29.93 -2.26 4.40
CA THR A 70 29.12 -3.40 3.93
C THR A 70 28.49 -3.10 2.58
N THR A 71 27.85 -1.93 2.45
CA THR A 71 27.25 -1.44 1.20
C THR A 71 28.32 -1.20 0.13
N MET A 72 29.45 -0.59 0.50
CA MET A 72 30.56 -0.34 -0.43
C MET A 72 31.15 -1.65 -0.96
N LYS A 73 31.35 -2.67 -0.12
CA LYS A 73 31.86 -3.98 -0.54
C LYS A 73 30.96 -4.59 -1.62
N PHE A 74 29.64 -4.49 -1.47
CA PHE A 74 28.71 -4.96 -2.48
C PHE A 74 28.83 -4.16 -3.78
N ILE A 75 28.90 -2.83 -3.70
CA ILE A 75 29.08 -1.97 -4.88
C ILE A 75 30.37 -2.33 -5.62
N LEU A 76 31.49 -2.49 -4.91
CA LEU A 76 32.76 -2.89 -5.51
C LEU A 76 32.63 -4.23 -6.22
N LYS A 77 32.06 -5.25 -5.56
CA LYS A 77 31.81 -6.54 -6.20
C LYS A 77 30.96 -6.42 -7.46
N TYR A 78 29.90 -5.60 -7.43
CA TYR A 78 29.07 -5.35 -8.60
C TYR A 78 29.84 -4.65 -9.74
N LEU A 79 30.67 -3.65 -9.44
CA LEU A 79 31.48 -2.97 -10.45
C LEU A 79 32.42 -3.94 -11.17
N TYR A 80 33.04 -4.87 -10.42
CA TYR A 80 33.96 -5.87 -10.94
C TYR A 80 33.26 -6.99 -11.71
N THR A 81 32.13 -7.48 -11.22
CA THR A 81 31.55 -8.76 -11.71
C THR A 81 30.23 -8.59 -12.46
N SER A 82 29.56 -7.45 -12.29
CA SER A 82 28.15 -7.23 -12.66
C SER A 82 27.16 -8.25 -12.05
N LYS A 83 27.62 -9.09 -11.12
CA LYS A 83 26.79 -10.06 -10.40
C LYS A 83 26.14 -9.38 -9.20
N ILE A 84 24.88 -9.66 -8.98
CA ILE A 84 24.22 -9.42 -7.71
C ILE A 84 24.27 -10.71 -6.90
N LEU A 85 24.80 -10.64 -5.68
CA LEU A 85 24.74 -11.75 -4.75
C LEU A 85 23.29 -11.99 -4.31
N GLU A 86 22.74 -13.17 -4.62
CA GLU A 86 21.40 -13.58 -4.16
C GLU A 86 21.25 -13.47 -2.64
N GLU A 87 22.29 -13.82 -1.88
CA GLU A 87 22.36 -13.66 -0.43
C GLU A 87 22.13 -12.21 0.03
N THR A 88 22.57 -11.24 -0.76
CA THR A 88 22.39 -9.82 -0.45
C THR A 88 20.97 -9.34 -0.78
N LEU A 89 20.36 -9.84 -1.85
CA LEU A 89 18.95 -9.56 -2.15
C LEU A 89 18.04 -10.17 -1.08
N ASN A 90 18.39 -11.35 -0.57
CA ASN A 90 17.65 -12.03 0.49
C ASN A 90 17.70 -11.27 1.83
N ASN A 91 18.69 -10.40 2.04
CA ASN A 91 18.72 -9.50 3.20
C ASN A 91 18.02 -8.17 2.88
N VAL A 92 16.70 -8.19 3.01
CA VAL A 92 15.84 -7.05 2.67
C VAL A 92 16.17 -5.78 3.49
N GLU A 93 16.78 -5.91 4.67
CA GLU A 93 17.12 -4.77 5.52
C GLU A 93 18.18 -3.84 4.90
N ASN A 94 18.98 -4.33 3.94
CA ASN A 94 20.03 -3.54 3.29
C ASN A 94 19.61 -2.96 1.93
N ILE A 95 18.42 -3.29 1.42
CA ILE A 95 18.02 -2.96 0.05
C ILE A 95 17.96 -1.45 -0.18
N ILE A 96 17.56 -0.67 0.83
CA ILE A 96 17.47 0.79 0.76
C ILE A 96 18.87 1.42 0.71
N GLU A 97 19.80 0.93 1.54
CA GLU A 97 21.19 1.39 1.55
C GLU A 97 21.89 1.11 0.21
N LEU A 98 21.69 -0.09 -0.33
CA LEU A 98 22.21 -0.48 -1.64
C LEU A 98 21.59 0.35 -2.76
N TYR A 99 20.29 0.61 -2.70
CA TYR A 99 19.62 1.44 -3.70
C TYR A 99 20.12 2.88 -3.66
N TYR A 100 20.34 3.44 -2.46
CA TYR A 100 20.99 4.74 -2.29
C TYR A 100 22.38 4.77 -2.92
N ALA A 101 23.22 3.77 -2.63
CA ALA A 101 24.55 3.68 -3.21
C ALA A 101 24.51 3.51 -4.74
N ALA A 102 23.57 2.73 -5.26
CA ALA A 102 23.39 2.55 -6.71
C ALA A 102 22.94 3.85 -7.40
N ILE A 103 22.15 4.70 -6.75
CA ILE A 103 21.88 6.07 -7.23
C ILE A 103 23.15 6.90 -7.18
N PHE A 104 23.81 6.92 -6.02
CA PHE A 104 24.99 7.75 -5.78
C PHE A 104 26.12 7.46 -6.77
N PHE A 105 26.33 6.20 -7.16
CA PHE A 105 27.35 5.78 -8.14
C PHE A 105 26.85 5.72 -9.59
N GLU A 106 25.62 6.17 -9.86
CA GLU A 106 24.99 6.20 -11.19
C GLU A 106 24.83 4.81 -11.85
N LEU A 107 24.55 3.78 -11.04
CA LEU A 107 24.40 2.39 -11.47
C LEU A 107 22.94 2.04 -11.79
N SER A 108 22.45 2.50 -12.95
CA SER A 108 21.04 2.39 -13.36
C SER A 108 20.50 0.95 -13.50
N GLU A 109 21.34 0.03 -13.98
CA GLU A 109 20.97 -1.39 -14.09
C GLU A 109 20.81 -2.02 -12.70
N LEU A 110 21.74 -1.74 -11.77
CA LEU A 110 21.64 -2.17 -10.38
C LEU A 110 20.37 -1.61 -9.70
N GLN A 111 20.05 -0.33 -9.91
CA GLN A 111 18.81 0.26 -9.41
C GLN A 111 17.58 -0.51 -9.89
N THR A 112 17.53 -0.89 -11.17
CA THR A 112 16.43 -1.64 -11.76
C THR A 112 16.32 -3.05 -11.17
N GLN A 113 17.45 -3.72 -10.97
CA GLN A 113 17.50 -5.06 -10.38
C GLN A 113 17.06 -5.05 -8.90
N LEU A 114 17.47 -4.04 -8.11
CA LEU A 114 17.04 -3.88 -6.71
C LEU A 114 15.53 -3.62 -6.61
N VAL A 115 14.95 -2.80 -7.50
CA VAL A 115 13.49 -2.58 -7.53
C VAL A 115 12.74 -3.89 -7.86
N LYS A 116 13.23 -4.69 -8.81
CA LYS A 116 12.63 -6.00 -9.14
C LYS A 116 12.69 -6.98 -7.98
N SER A 117 13.84 -7.08 -7.31
CA SER A 117 13.98 -7.90 -6.11
C SER A 117 13.03 -7.43 -5.00
N MET A 118 12.87 -6.13 -4.81
CA MET A 118 11.94 -5.58 -3.84
C MET A 118 10.48 -6.03 -4.11
N ILE A 119 10.02 -5.97 -5.37
CA ILE A 119 8.70 -6.47 -5.78
C ILE A 119 8.53 -7.93 -5.35
N PHE A 120 9.51 -8.78 -5.66
CA PHE A 120 9.48 -10.19 -5.30
C PHE A 120 9.41 -10.42 -3.78
N HIS A 121 10.19 -9.69 -2.98
CA HIS A 121 10.18 -9.84 -1.52
C HIS A 121 8.89 -9.33 -0.88
N MET A 122 8.24 -8.30 -1.44
CA MET A 122 6.94 -7.83 -0.95
C MET A 122 5.84 -8.87 -1.13
N GLU A 123 5.88 -9.67 -2.20
CA GLU A 123 4.93 -10.76 -2.42
C GLU A 123 5.06 -11.92 -1.42
N ILE A 124 6.21 -12.02 -0.73
CA ILE A 124 6.55 -13.12 0.19
C ILE A 124 6.39 -12.69 1.65
N ASN A 125 6.94 -11.53 2.01
CA ASN A 125 7.17 -11.13 3.40
C ASN A 125 6.06 -10.23 3.99
N GLY A 126 5.05 -9.89 3.20
CA GLY A 126 3.83 -9.23 3.67
C GLY A 126 3.97 -7.75 4.05
N GLU A 127 2.92 -7.22 4.68
CA GLU A 127 2.68 -5.80 4.90
C GLU A 127 3.73 -5.12 5.81
N GLU A 128 4.15 -5.79 6.89
CA GLU A 128 5.07 -5.21 7.88
C GLU A 128 6.46 -4.88 7.32
N LEU A 129 6.93 -5.66 6.33
CA LEU A 129 8.20 -5.40 5.68
C LEU A 129 8.18 -4.04 4.96
N VAL A 130 7.12 -3.77 4.18
CA VAL A 130 7.02 -2.56 3.36
C VAL A 130 6.99 -1.29 4.22
N LYS A 131 6.28 -1.35 5.35
CA LYS A 131 6.18 -0.23 6.31
C LYS A 131 7.54 0.10 6.95
N LYS A 132 8.30 -0.93 7.33
CA LYS A 132 9.68 -0.77 7.83
C LYS A 132 10.59 -0.17 6.77
N LEU A 133 10.51 -0.65 5.53
CA LEU A 133 11.35 -0.16 4.44
C LEU A 133 11.03 1.28 4.03
N LEU A 134 9.77 1.69 4.05
CA LEU A 134 9.41 3.10 3.88
C LEU A 134 10.01 3.97 5.00
N SER A 135 10.03 3.46 6.23
CA SER A 135 10.67 4.14 7.37
C SER A 135 12.17 4.25 7.20
N GLN A 136 12.85 3.22 6.71
CA GLN A 136 14.28 3.25 6.40
C GLN A 136 14.57 4.18 5.22
N PHE A 137 13.73 4.15 4.19
CA PHE A 137 13.86 5.00 3.00
C PHE A 137 13.93 6.47 3.38
N VAL A 138 13.02 6.96 4.22
CA VAL A 138 13.01 8.38 4.62
C VAL A 138 14.17 8.77 5.54
N VAL A 139 14.81 7.81 6.20
CA VAL A 139 16.05 8.07 6.95
C VAL A 139 17.20 8.30 5.97
N LYS A 140 17.27 7.50 4.90
CA LYS A 140 18.34 7.60 3.90
C LYS A 140 18.11 8.71 2.87
N PHE A 141 16.84 9.03 2.61
CA PHE A 141 16.38 10.09 1.71
C PHE A 141 15.49 11.08 2.49
N PRO A 142 16.09 11.98 3.30
CA PRO A 142 15.35 12.82 4.25
C PRO A 142 14.51 13.93 3.59
N SER A 143 14.78 14.27 2.33
CA SER A 143 13.99 15.28 1.61
C SER A 143 12.62 14.72 1.21
N LEU A 144 11.55 15.44 1.56
CA LEU A 144 10.18 15.12 1.14
C LEU A 144 9.99 15.27 -0.37
N GLU A 145 10.87 16.00 -1.06
CA GLU A 145 10.82 16.16 -2.52
C GLU A 145 11.42 14.98 -3.28
N THR A 146 12.14 14.09 -2.59
CA THR A 146 12.75 12.93 -3.23
C THR A 146 11.67 12.08 -3.90
N GLU A 147 11.83 11.78 -5.18
CA GLU A 147 11.00 10.82 -5.90
C GLU A 147 11.89 9.95 -6.77
N ASN A 148 11.72 8.63 -6.62
CA ASN A 148 12.38 7.62 -7.41
C ASN A 148 11.52 6.34 -7.45
N LYS A 149 11.90 5.40 -8.32
CA LYS A 149 11.14 4.16 -8.53
C LYS A 149 10.92 3.36 -7.24
N MET A 150 11.92 3.31 -6.35
CA MET A 150 11.80 2.62 -5.07
C MET A 150 10.78 3.32 -4.16
N SER A 151 10.86 4.65 -4.05
CA SER A 151 9.94 5.43 -3.23
C SER A 151 8.48 5.30 -3.71
N GLN A 152 8.26 5.36 -5.03
CA GLN A 152 6.93 5.21 -5.63
C GLN A 152 6.36 3.84 -5.29
N LEU A 153 7.15 2.77 -5.47
CA LEU A 153 6.76 1.41 -5.14
C LEU A 153 6.38 1.25 -3.67
N LEU A 154 7.18 1.79 -2.75
CA LEU A 154 6.91 1.75 -1.31
C LEU A 154 5.65 2.54 -0.94
N ILE A 155 5.47 3.75 -1.49
CA ILE A 155 4.28 4.59 -1.28
C ILE A 155 3.03 3.87 -1.75
N GLU A 156 3.01 3.38 -3.00
CA GLU A 156 1.86 2.68 -3.59
C GLU A 156 1.52 1.41 -2.82
N SER A 157 2.52 0.73 -2.25
CA SER A 157 2.32 -0.49 -1.48
C SER A 157 1.77 -0.19 -0.08
N VAL A 158 2.37 0.77 0.65
CA VAL A 158 1.91 1.15 2.00
C VAL A 158 0.54 1.81 1.96
N ALA A 159 0.24 2.63 0.95
CA ALA A 159 -1.06 3.29 0.83
C ALA A 159 -2.23 2.29 0.73
N LYS A 160 -1.99 1.09 0.19
CA LYS A 160 -2.99 0.01 0.05
C LYS A 160 -3.25 -0.76 1.35
N ILE A 161 -2.47 -0.50 2.39
CA ILE A 161 -2.57 -1.16 3.69
C ILE A 161 -3.38 -0.28 4.63
N HIS A 162 -4.32 -0.89 5.36
CA HIS A 162 -5.02 -0.19 6.44
C HIS A 162 -4.06 -0.07 7.64
N LEU A 163 -3.62 1.14 7.95
CA LEU A 163 -2.60 1.38 8.97
C LEU A 163 -3.20 1.22 10.38
N ASN A 164 -2.59 0.38 11.22
CA ASN A 164 -2.99 0.25 12.62
C ASN A 164 -2.20 1.23 13.49
N LEU A 165 -2.72 2.43 13.58
CA LEU A 165 -2.02 3.62 14.08
C LEU A 165 -1.62 3.55 15.57
N GLU A 166 -2.02 2.54 16.34
CA GLU A 166 -1.54 2.31 17.71
C GLU A 166 -0.28 1.44 17.80
N LYS A 167 -0.09 0.52 16.85
CA LYS A 167 0.96 -0.54 16.92
C LYS A 167 1.71 -0.73 15.60
N ASP A 168 1.61 0.21 14.68
CA ASP A 168 2.21 0.09 13.36
C ASP A 168 3.75 0.19 13.40
N SER A 169 4.44 -0.58 12.56
CA SER A 169 5.90 -0.47 12.37
C SER A 169 6.32 0.72 11.50
N LEU A 170 5.37 1.41 10.88
CA LEU A 170 5.63 2.65 10.14
C LEU A 170 5.98 3.81 11.09
N SER A 171 7.21 4.31 10.98
CA SER A 171 7.69 5.48 11.71
C SER A 171 6.90 6.75 11.35
N LEU A 172 6.90 7.74 12.24
CA LEU A 172 6.27 9.05 11.99
C LEU A 172 6.85 9.76 10.75
N LYS A 173 8.17 9.68 10.52
CA LYS A 173 8.79 10.24 9.33
C LYS A 173 8.30 9.53 8.06
N GLY A 174 8.16 8.21 8.12
CA GLY A 174 7.60 7.40 7.03
C GLY A 174 6.15 7.75 6.74
N LEU A 175 5.33 7.90 7.80
CA LEU A 175 3.94 8.37 7.67
C LEU A 175 3.88 9.79 7.10
N ARG A 176 4.70 10.73 7.57
CA ARG A 176 4.74 12.11 7.04
C ARG A 176 5.03 12.11 5.54
N TYR A 177 6.02 11.33 5.13
CA TYR A 177 6.36 11.19 3.72
C TYR A 177 5.23 10.57 2.90
N LEU A 178 4.59 9.49 3.39
CA LEU A 178 3.41 8.89 2.78
C LEU A 178 2.29 9.93 2.59
N LEU A 179 1.94 10.67 3.64
CA LEU A 179 0.84 11.63 3.60
C LEU A 179 1.15 12.81 2.66
N CYS A 180 2.40 13.27 2.64
CA CYS A 180 2.87 14.28 1.69
C CYS A 180 2.68 13.83 0.24
N LYS A 181 3.08 12.60 -0.07
CA LYS A 181 3.05 12.05 -1.44
C LYS A 181 1.66 11.60 -1.89
N THR A 182 0.69 11.49 -0.98
CA THR A 182 -0.66 11.00 -1.28
C THR A 182 -1.75 12.06 -1.19
N LEU A 183 -1.41 13.31 -0.86
CA LEU A 183 -2.39 14.38 -0.66
C LEU A 183 -3.21 14.70 -1.92
N SER A 184 -2.54 14.73 -3.08
CA SER A 184 -3.15 15.01 -4.39
C SER A 184 -3.13 13.80 -5.35
N ALA A 185 -2.60 12.66 -4.90
CA ALA A 185 -2.44 11.49 -5.74
C ALA A 185 -3.77 10.75 -5.90
N LYS A 186 -4.11 10.37 -7.13
CA LYS A 186 -5.23 9.48 -7.44
C LYS A 186 -4.85 8.00 -7.29
N ILE A 187 -4.08 7.68 -6.26
CA ILE A 187 -3.68 6.31 -5.97
C ILE A 187 -4.64 5.68 -4.96
N PRO A 188 -4.66 4.34 -4.87
CA PRO A 188 -5.35 3.67 -3.79
C PRO A 188 -4.91 4.13 -2.40
N PHE A 189 -5.86 4.25 -1.47
CA PHE A 189 -5.56 4.57 -0.08
C PHE A 189 -6.55 3.92 0.89
N ALA A 190 -6.06 3.13 1.84
CA ALA A 190 -6.90 2.25 2.68
C ALA A 190 -7.16 2.76 4.10
N THR A 191 -6.57 3.91 4.50
CA THR A 191 -6.73 4.46 5.86
C THR A 191 -7.61 5.71 5.84
N HIS A 192 -8.57 5.82 6.77
CA HIS A 192 -9.43 7.00 6.83
C HIS A 192 -8.72 8.20 7.42
N GLU A 193 -9.13 9.38 6.96
CA GLU A 193 -8.53 10.64 7.37
C GLU A 193 -8.69 10.91 8.87
N ILE A 194 -9.82 10.47 9.45
CA ILE A 194 -10.03 10.54 10.89
C ILE A 194 -9.07 9.62 11.67
N ASP A 195 -8.76 8.44 11.15
CA ASP A 195 -7.83 7.53 11.79
C ASP A 195 -6.42 8.16 11.78
N LEU A 196 -6.01 8.74 10.64
CA LEU A 196 -4.75 9.50 10.52
C LEU A 196 -4.67 10.66 11.52
N PHE A 197 -5.76 11.40 11.72
CA PHE A 197 -5.81 12.45 12.74
C PHE A 197 -5.67 11.88 14.15
N ASN A 198 -6.34 10.77 14.45
CA ASN A 198 -6.25 10.10 15.75
C ASN A 198 -4.82 9.63 16.06
N ARG A 199 -4.04 9.19 15.05
CA ARG A 199 -2.60 8.93 15.22
C ARG A 199 -1.89 10.14 15.81
N VAL A 200 -2.12 11.32 15.23
CA VAL A 200 -1.51 12.57 15.72
C VAL A 200 -1.97 12.82 17.15
N LYS A 201 -3.27 12.73 17.43
CA LYS A 201 -3.84 12.98 18.76
C LYS A 201 -3.22 12.11 19.85
N PHE A 202 -3.07 10.81 19.63
CA PHE A 202 -2.66 9.83 20.63
C PHE A 202 -1.15 9.51 20.66
N ASP A 203 -0.35 9.98 19.71
CA ASP A 203 1.11 9.77 19.77
C ASP A 203 1.73 10.49 20.97
N THR A 204 2.58 9.76 21.70
CA THR A 204 3.33 10.18 22.90
C THR A 204 4.79 10.55 22.61
N SER A 205 5.23 10.50 21.35
CA SER A 205 6.54 10.99 20.90
C SER A 205 6.69 12.51 21.05
N GLU A 206 7.93 13.02 20.90
CA GLU A 206 8.26 14.44 21.07
C GLU A 206 7.30 15.36 20.29
N GLU A 207 6.86 16.45 20.92
CA GLU A 207 5.84 17.36 20.38
C GLU A 207 6.15 17.86 18.96
N VAL A 208 7.42 18.04 18.63
CA VAL A 208 7.88 18.57 17.34
C VAL A 208 7.56 17.63 16.17
N ASP A 209 7.69 16.32 16.35
CA ASP A 209 7.46 15.34 15.28
C ASP A 209 5.96 15.11 15.04
N LYS A 210 5.15 15.16 16.11
CA LYS A 210 3.70 14.98 16.08
C LYS A 210 3.00 16.05 15.23
N TYR A 211 3.29 17.33 15.49
CA TYR A 211 2.64 18.42 14.76
C TYR A 211 3.08 18.52 13.29
N SER A 212 4.18 17.87 12.92
CA SER A 212 4.66 17.83 11.53
C SER A 212 3.74 17.06 10.58
N LEU A 213 2.81 16.26 11.10
CA LEU A 213 1.78 15.56 10.31
C LEU A 213 0.55 16.43 10.02
N LEU A 214 0.22 17.39 10.89
CA LEU A 214 -0.99 18.20 10.76
C LEU A 214 -1.14 18.90 9.40
N PRO A 215 -0.09 19.44 8.76
CA PRO A 215 -0.22 20.04 7.42
C PRO A 215 -0.78 19.08 6.37
N TYR A 216 -0.60 17.77 6.55
CA TYR A 216 -0.98 16.75 5.58
C TYR A 216 -2.32 16.06 5.89
N ILE A 217 -3.03 16.48 6.96
CA ILE A 217 -4.38 15.98 7.29
C ILE A 217 -5.46 16.76 6.52
N ASP A 218 -6.24 16.09 5.68
CA ASP A 218 -7.30 16.72 4.89
C ASP A 218 -8.63 16.81 5.67
N LEU A 219 -8.76 17.86 6.50
CA LEU A 219 -9.96 18.10 7.31
C LEU A 219 -11.28 18.08 6.53
N ARG A 220 -11.25 18.35 5.22
CA ARG A 220 -12.46 18.32 4.37
C ARG A 220 -13.08 16.92 4.29
N ARG A 221 -12.32 15.86 4.58
CA ARG A 221 -12.74 14.44 4.53
C ARG A 221 -13.24 13.89 5.86
N ILE A 222 -13.09 14.65 6.94
CA ILE A 222 -13.63 14.29 8.26
C ILE A 222 -15.06 14.84 8.35
N ASP A 223 -15.99 14.12 8.99
CA ASP A 223 -17.37 14.56 9.14
C ASP A 223 -17.50 15.82 10.00
N SER A 224 -18.56 16.60 9.76
CA SER A 224 -18.75 17.90 10.40
C SER A 224 -18.92 17.79 11.91
N ASP A 225 -19.60 16.75 12.40
CA ASP A 225 -19.84 16.57 13.83
C ASP A 225 -18.53 16.30 14.57
N THR A 226 -17.67 15.44 14.02
CA THR A 226 -16.32 15.20 14.54
C THR A 226 -15.45 16.45 14.50
N LEU A 227 -15.53 17.25 13.42
CA LEU A 227 -14.78 18.51 13.33
C LEU A 227 -15.15 19.48 14.46
N VAL A 228 -16.44 19.71 14.67
CA VAL A 228 -16.96 20.68 15.65
C VAL A 228 -16.75 20.20 17.08
N ASN A 229 -17.05 18.93 17.36
CA ASN A 229 -17.09 18.42 18.73
C ASN A 229 -15.72 17.91 19.21
N ASP A 230 -14.89 17.35 18.32
CA ASP A 230 -13.67 16.65 18.72
C ASP A 230 -12.38 17.32 18.26
N ILE A 231 -12.38 18.02 17.11
CA ILE A 231 -11.15 18.56 16.50
C ILE A 231 -10.95 20.04 16.81
N GLU A 232 -11.94 20.89 16.52
CA GLU A 232 -11.86 22.34 16.73
C GLU A 232 -11.52 22.71 18.19
N PRO A 233 -12.11 22.08 19.23
CA PRO A 233 -11.79 22.40 20.62
C PRO A 233 -10.33 22.16 21.02
N LEU A 234 -9.62 21.28 20.30
CA LEU A 234 -8.20 20.99 20.55
C LEU A 234 -7.27 22.11 20.11
N LYS A 235 -7.75 23.07 19.29
CA LYS A 235 -6.97 24.22 18.80
C LYS A 235 -5.64 23.84 18.12
N LEU A 236 -5.60 22.68 17.48
CA LEU A 236 -4.43 22.17 16.78
C LEU A 236 -4.23 22.79 15.39
N PHE A 237 -5.30 23.31 14.79
CA PHE A 237 -5.28 23.86 13.44
C PHE A 237 -5.48 25.39 13.46
N PRO A 238 -4.85 26.11 12.53
CA PRO A 238 -5.15 27.51 12.28
C PRO A 238 -6.64 27.74 12.00
N GLN A 239 -7.20 28.85 12.50
CA GLN A 239 -8.63 29.15 12.37
C GLN A 239 -9.06 29.35 10.91
N ASP A 240 -8.23 29.98 10.08
CA ASP A 240 -8.45 30.13 8.64
C ASP A 240 -8.60 28.77 7.94
N ARG A 241 -7.75 27.79 8.29
CA ARG A 241 -7.86 26.42 7.74
C ARG A 241 -9.16 25.72 8.14
N LEU A 242 -9.62 25.89 9.38
CA LEU A 242 -10.92 25.36 9.82
C LEU A 242 -12.08 26.07 9.11
N MET A 243 -12.04 27.40 9.01
CA MET A 243 -13.04 28.19 8.31
C MET A 243 -13.15 27.81 6.84
N ASP A 244 -12.03 27.60 6.15
CA ASP A 244 -12.03 27.16 4.76
C ASP A 244 -12.57 25.74 4.62
N THR A 245 -12.32 24.86 5.59
CA THR A 245 -12.93 23.53 5.66
C THR A 245 -14.45 23.62 5.78
N TYR A 246 -14.97 24.46 6.67
CA TYR A 246 -16.41 24.65 6.85
C TYR A 246 -17.07 25.27 5.61
N ARG A 247 -16.44 26.30 5.02
CA ARG A 247 -16.90 26.91 3.76
C ARG A 247 -16.98 25.87 2.63
N PHE A 248 -15.95 25.05 2.51
CA PHE A 248 -15.90 23.98 1.52
C PHE A 248 -17.05 22.97 1.72
N LYS A 249 -17.32 22.55 2.96
CA LYS A 249 -18.41 21.62 3.28
C LYS A 249 -19.81 22.21 3.07
N ALA A 250 -19.97 23.52 3.22
CA ALA A 250 -21.22 24.21 2.95
C ALA A 250 -21.57 24.24 1.44
N GLN A 251 -20.56 24.14 0.56
CA GLN A 251 -20.75 24.04 -0.89
C GLN A 251 -21.20 22.63 -1.31
N GLU A 252 -21.93 22.50 -2.42
CA GLU A 252 -22.41 21.19 -2.92
C GLU A 252 -21.26 20.21 -3.18
N ASN A 253 -20.13 20.70 -3.70
CA ASN A 253 -18.93 19.91 -3.94
C ASN A 253 -18.34 19.29 -2.66
N GLY A 254 -18.61 19.88 -1.49
CA GLY A 254 -18.14 19.39 -0.21
C GLY A 254 -18.91 18.20 0.35
N LYS A 255 -20.10 17.89 -0.19
CA LYS A 255 -21.01 16.87 0.36
C LYS A 255 -20.62 15.43 0.01
N ASN A 256 -19.75 15.24 -0.99
CA ASN A 256 -19.49 13.93 -1.60
C ASN A 256 -18.06 13.41 -1.42
N LEU A 257 -17.21 14.11 -0.65
CA LEU A 257 -15.86 13.64 -0.38
C LEU A 257 -15.86 12.40 0.50
N LYS A 258 -15.22 11.36 0.01
CA LYS A 258 -14.95 10.12 0.75
C LYS A 258 -14.06 10.42 1.96
N SER A 259 -14.26 9.65 3.03
CA SER A 259 -13.47 9.73 4.27
C SER A 259 -12.00 9.28 4.13
N ILE A 260 -11.62 8.71 2.99
CA ILE A 260 -10.23 8.37 2.63
C ILE A 260 -9.71 9.35 1.56
N ARG A 261 -8.40 9.56 1.49
CA ARG A 261 -7.80 10.48 0.49
C ARG A 261 -7.67 9.92 -0.93
N GLY A 262 -7.63 8.60 -1.08
CA GLY A 262 -7.43 7.91 -2.34
C GLY A 262 -8.61 7.04 -2.79
N ILE A 263 -8.32 6.07 -3.64
CA ILE A 263 -9.29 5.11 -4.17
C ILE A 263 -9.40 3.93 -3.18
N PRO A 264 -10.61 3.53 -2.74
CA PRO A 264 -10.75 2.36 -1.88
C PRO A 264 -10.42 1.09 -2.67
N ILE A 265 -9.68 0.18 -2.06
CA ILE A 265 -9.49 -1.18 -2.56
C ILE A 265 -10.25 -2.13 -1.64
N PHE A 266 -11.00 -3.04 -2.26
CA PHE A 266 -11.76 -4.06 -1.58
C PHE A 266 -11.15 -5.43 -1.87
N ARG A 267 -10.64 -6.12 -0.86
CA ARG A 267 -10.25 -7.53 -0.95
C ARG A 267 -11.07 -8.36 0.01
N TRP A 268 -11.26 -9.64 -0.27
CA TRP A 268 -11.90 -10.53 0.69
C TRP A 268 -11.04 -10.67 1.94
N LYS A 269 -11.66 -10.47 3.11
CA LYS A 269 -10.96 -10.54 4.39
C LYS A 269 -10.36 -11.93 4.58
N GLY A 270 -9.08 -12.02 4.99
CA GLY A 270 -8.43 -13.30 5.29
C GLY A 270 -9.10 -14.10 6.41
N TYR A 271 -8.63 -15.32 6.65
CA TYR A 271 -9.05 -16.12 7.81
C TYR A 271 -8.18 -15.78 9.02
N ASN A 272 -8.81 -15.56 10.18
CA ASN A 272 -8.05 -15.54 11.44
C ASN A 272 -7.85 -16.98 11.92
N ASN A 273 -6.71 -17.28 12.55
CA ASN A 273 -6.39 -18.63 13.08
C ASN A 273 -7.42 -19.18 14.09
N ASN A 274 -8.34 -18.33 14.60
CA ASN A 274 -9.41 -18.70 15.52
C ASN A 274 -10.77 -18.93 14.82
N ASP A 275 -10.87 -18.73 13.50
CA ASP A 275 -12.10 -18.97 12.73
C ASP A 275 -12.20 -20.45 12.37
N SER A 276 -12.49 -21.30 13.36
CA SER A 276 -12.67 -22.75 13.21
C SER A 276 -13.84 -23.18 12.29
N TYR A 277 -14.58 -22.21 11.73
CA TYR A 277 -15.76 -22.44 10.89
C TYR A 277 -15.50 -22.39 9.37
N ASN A 278 -14.28 -22.16 8.90
CA ASN A 278 -14.09 -21.58 7.55
C ASN A 278 -13.25 -22.40 6.54
N ASN A 279 -13.39 -23.73 6.54
CA ASN A 279 -12.90 -24.57 5.43
C ASN A 279 -13.80 -24.55 4.18
N SER A 280 -14.86 -23.74 4.16
CA SER A 280 -15.90 -23.77 3.13
C SER A 280 -15.75 -22.71 2.04
N LEU A 281 -14.85 -21.74 2.23
CA LEU A 281 -14.55 -20.68 1.26
C LEU A 281 -13.04 -20.70 0.96
N SER A 282 -12.64 -20.42 -0.27
CA SER A 282 -11.25 -20.19 -0.64
C SER A 282 -11.08 -18.81 -1.25
N ILE A 283 -9.97 -18.15 -0.91
CA ILE A 283 -9.61 -16.81 -1.40
C ILE A 283 -8.34 -16.95 -2.23
N SER A 284 -8.30 -16.33 -3.39
CA SER A 284 -7.09 -16.29 -4.22
C SER A 284 -5.96 -15.52 -3.54
N LYS A 285 -4.70 -15.77 -3.95
CA LYS A 285 -3.52 -15.06 -3.40
C LYS A 285 -3.61 -13.53 -3.53
N ASP A 286 -4.23 -13.03 -4.60
CA ASP A 286 -4.46 -11.59 -4.83
C ASP A 286 -5.58 -10.98 -3.95
N GLY A 287 -6.37 -11.83 -3.27
CA GLY A 287 -7.47 -11.40 -2.39
C GLY A 287 -8.78 -11.04 -3.11
N PHE A 288 -8.86 -11.13 -4.44
CA PHE A 288 -10.02 -10.62 -5.20
C PHE A 288 -11.04 -11.69 -5.59
N THR A 289 -10.65 -12.96 -5.66
CA THR A 289 -11.54 -14.08 -6.00
C THR A 289 -11.92 -14.85 -4.74
N LEU A 290 -13.22 -15.15 -4.61
CA LEU A 290 -13.80 -15.96 -3.55
C LEU A 290 -14.56 -17.13 -4.18
N GLU A 291 -14.28 -18.34 -3.73
CA GLU A 291 -14.94 -19.56 -4.19
C GLU A 291 -15.51 -20.36 -3.03
N ALA A 292 -16.77 -20.79 -3.15
CA ALA A 292 -17.42 -21.66 -2.19
C ALA A 292 -17.17 -23.13 -2.52
N SER A 293 -16.75 -23.89 -1.51
CA SER A 293 -16.56 -25.33 -1.58
C SER A 293 -17.80 -26.04 -2.13
N ARG A 294 -17.56 -27.14 -2.86
CA ARG A 294 -18.63 -27.98 -3.39
C ARG A 294 -19.36 -28.76 -2.29
N ASP A 295 -18.70 -28.95 -1.15
CA ASP A 295 -19.23 -29.68 0.01
C ASP A 295 -19.93 -28.77 1.02
N LEU A 296 -20.08 -27.48 0.70
CA LEU A 296 -20.77 -26.52 1.54
C LEU A 296 -22.27 -26.88 1.64
N ASN A 297 -22.74 -27.12 2.86
CA ASN A 297 -24.14 -27.50 3.12
C ASN A 297 -25.09 -26.30 3.22
N ASN A 298 -24.65 -25.23 3.90
CA ASN A 298 -25.42 -24.01 4.13
C ASN A 298 -24.84 -22.83 3.35
N TYR A 299 -25.35 -21.61 3.53
CA TYR A 299 -24.70 -20.43 2.97
C TYR A 299 -23.41 -20.10 3.75
N ALA A 300 -22.44 -19.52 3.05
CA ALA A 300 -21.22 -19.01 3.64
C ALA A 300 -21.07 -17.53 3.33
N HIS A 301 -20.73 -16.75 4.35
CA HIS A 301 -20.73 -15.30 4.30
C HIS A 301 -19.31 -14.76 4.32
N LYS A 302 -19.09 -13.66 3.60
CA LYS A 302 -17.79 -12.99 3.61
C LYS A 302 -17.94 -11.49 3.39
N THR A 303 -17.12 -10.73 4.11
CA THR A 303 -16.92 -9.29 3.91
C THR A 303 -15.54 -9.01 3.35
N THR A 304 -15.36 -7.77 2.89
CA THR A 304 -14.05 -7.26 2.51
C THR A 304 -13.22 -6.83 3.72
N ASP A 305 -11.92 -6.65 3.51
CA ASP A 305 -10.94 -6.14 4.47
C ASP A 305 -11.10 -4.64 4.78
N PHE A 306 -11.75 -3.89 3.88
CA PHE A 306 -12.01 -2.47 4.03
C PHE A 306 -13.44 -2.17 4.53
N SER A 307 -13.55 -1.31 5.55
CA SER A 307 -14.83 -0.79 6.04
C SER A 307 -15.17 0.56 5.40
N ILE A 308 -16.42 0.75 5.04
CA ILE A 308 -16.93 2.00 4.47
C ILE A 308 -17.58 2.79 5.62
N LYS A 309 -16.97 3.92 5.99
CA LYS A 309 -17.47 4.85 7.01
C LYS A 309 -17.37 6.31 6.56
N GLY A 310 -18.08 7.20 7.24
CA GLY A 310 -18.14 8.62 6.91
C GLY A 310 -18.93 8.89 5.64
N ASN A 311 -18.78 10.09 5.07
CA ASN A 311 -19.53 10.53 3.90
C ASN A 311 -18.92 10.07 2.58
N GLY A 312 -19.68 10.22 1.50
CA GLY A 312 -19.23 10.00 0.13
C GLY A 312 -19.91 8.83 -0.57
N ILE A 313 -19.67 8.75 -1.89
CA ILE A 313 -20.22 7.70 -2.75
C ILE A 313 -19.14 6.66 -3.02
N TYR A 314 -19.41 5.41 -2.67
CA TYR A 314 -18.54 4.26 -2.86
C TYR A 314 -19.11 3.36 -3.94
N LYS A 315 -18.23 2.88 -4.83
CA LYS A 315 -18.60 2.04 -5.95
C LYS A 315 -17.61 0.87 -6.05
N TRP A 316 -18.13 -0.34 -6.19
CA TRP A 316 -17.33 -1.53 -6.51
C TRP A 316 -18.13 -2.47 -7.38
N SER A 317 -17.42 -3.29 -8.15
CA SER A 317 -18.02 -4.24 -9.10
C SER A 317 -17.58 -5.67 -8.78
N ILE A 318 -18.49 -6.62 -8.95
CA ILE A 318 -18.27 -8.04 -8.73
C ILE A 318 -18.68 -8.81 -9.98
N SER A 319 -17.74 -9.56 -10.54
CA SER A 319 -17.98 -10.54 -11.61
C SER A 319 -18.46 -11.86 -11.03
N VAL A 320 -19.52 -12.42 -11.61
CA VAL A 320 -20.05 -13.74 -11.24
C VAL A 320 -19.45 -14.80 -12.16
N GLU A 321 -18.39 -15.48 -11.72
CA GLU A 321 -17.73 -16.52 -12.52
C GLU A 321 -18.51 -17.84 -12.53
N THR A 322 -19.17 -18.19 -11.43
CA THR A 322 -20.10 -19.34 -11.37
C THR A 322 -21.28 -19.00 -10.48
N ASN A 323 -22.50 -19.14 -11.01
CA ASN A 323 -23.72 -18.76 -10.29
C ASN A 323 -24.55 -19.97 -9.82
N LYS A 324 -24.74 -20.06 -8.50
CA LYS A 324 -25.92 -20.67 -7.86
C LYS A 324 -26.69 -19.55 -7.14
N THR A 325 -27.56 -19.87 -6.17
CA THR A 325 -28.12 -18.81 -5.33
C THR A 325 -26.98 -18.10 -4.59
N CYS A 326 -26.85 -16.79 -4.80
CA CYS A 326 -25.90 -15.95 -4.07
C CYS A 326 -26.51 -14.57 -3.86
N TYR A 327 -25.93 -13.84 -2.90
CA TYR A 327 -26.36 -12.52 -2.49
C TYR A 327 -25.15 -11.58 -2.46
N ILE A 328 -25.33 -10.36 -2.96
CA ILE A 328 -24.30 -9.32 -3.03
C ILE A 328 -24.87 -8.04 -2.41
N GLY A 329 -24.11 -7.37 -1.56
CA GLY A 329 -24.55 -6.10 -0.98
C GLY A 329 -23.62 -5.58 0.09
N ILE A 330 -24.20 -5.10 1.19
CA ILE A 330 -23.49 -4.52 2.33
C ILE A 330 -23.98 -5.12 3.63
N CYS A 331 -23.12 -5.13 4.64
CA CYS A 331 -23.43 -5.69 5.95
C CYS A 331 -22.66 -4.99 7.07
N GLU A 332 -23.18 -5.03 8.29
CA GLU A 332 -22.42 -4.67 9.50
C GLU A 332 -21.56 -5.86 9.96
N ASN A 333 -20.39 -5.57 10.54
CA ASN A 333 -19.49 -6.64 11.00
C ASN A 333 -20.13 -7.58 12.03
N THR A 334 -21.05 -7.07 12.86
CA THR A 334 -21.75 -7.83 13.91
C THR A 334 -22.70 -8.91 13.39
N GLN A 335 -23.13 -8.82 12.12
CA GLN A 335 -24.14 -9.69 11.56
C GLN A 335 -23.57 -10.96 10.89
N LEU A 336 -22.24 -11.12 10.83
CA LEU A 336 -21.58 -12.25 10.16
C LEU A 336 -21.80 -13.61 10.84
N HIS A 337 -22.26 -13.63 12.09
CA HIS A 337 -22.46 -14.85 12.87
C HIS A 337 -23.91 -15.37 12.84
N LYS A 338 -24.82 -14.73 12.07
CA LYS A 338 -26.21 -15.19 11.96
C LYS A 338 -26.28 -16.42 11.05
N ALA A 339 -26.95 -17.48 11.52
CA ALA A 339 -27.20 -18.69 10.75
C ALA A 339 -28.38 -18.51 9.77
N GLU A 340 -28.26 -17.54 8.86
CA GLU A 340 -29.29 -17.14 7.90
C GLU A 340 -28.78 -17.33 6.46
N ASP A 341 -29.68 -17.35 5.48
CA ASP A 341 -29.29 -17.47 4.07
C ASP A 341 -28.49 -16.23 3.59
N TYR A 342 -28.75 -15.09 4.20
CA TYR A 342 -28.12 -13.80 3.98
C TYR A 342 -28.14 -12.98 5.26
N CYS A 343 -27.31 -11.94 5.32
CA CYS A 343 -27.42 -10.88 6.31
C CYS A 343 -27.15 -9.52 5.66
N GLY A 344 -27.47 -8.43 6.36
CA GLY A 344 -27.31 -7.06 5.85
C GLY A 344 -28.38 -6.66 4.83
N TRP A 345 -27.95 -5.89 3.84
CA TRP A 345 -28.77 -5.32 2.76
C TRP A 345 -28.24 -5.83 1.42
N VAL A 346 -28.96 -6.75 0.79
CA VAL A 346 -28.40 -7.53 -0.33
C VAL A 346 -29.36 -7.66 -1.51
N LEU A 347 -28.77 -7.80 -2.70
CA LEU A 347 -29.42 -8.26 -3.92
C LEU A 347 -29.15 -9.76 -4.10
N GLY A 348 -30.21 -10.56 -4.14
CA GLY A 348 -30.12 -11.98 -4.47
C GLY A 348 -30.10 -12.23 -5.97
N SER A 349 -29.47 -13.33 -6.39
CA SER A 349 -29.41 -13.74 -7.82
C SER A 349 -30.78 -14.01 -8.47
N SER A 350 -31.83 -14.13 -7.66
CA SER A 350 -33.23 -14.18 -8.09
C SER A 350 -33.76 -12.85 -8.65
N GLY A 351 -33.14 -11.71 -8.31
CA GLY A 351 -33.57 -10.35 -8.67
C GLY A 351 -34.36 -9.62 -7.58
N TYR A 352 -34.46 -10.21 -6.39
CA TYR A 352 -35.05 -9.59 -5.20
C TYR A 352 -33.97 -8.94 -4.34
N ILE A 353 -34.32 -7.82 -3.70
CA ILE A 353 -33.55 -7.24 -2.61
C ILE A 353 -34.08 -7.77 -1.27
N TYR A 354 -33.18 -7.91 -0.31
CA TYR A 354 -33.46 -8.47 1.00
C TYR A 354 -32.81 -7.64 2.09
N HIS A 355 -33.52 -7.50 3.20
CA HIS A 355 -33.01 -6.97 4.46
C HIS A 355 -33.85 -7.50 5.62
N GLU A 356 -33.20 -8.05 6.64
CA GLU A 356 -33.87 -8.75 7.75
C GLU A 356 -34.88 -9.80 7.23
N ASN A 357 -36.14 -9.71 7.63
CA ASN A 357 -37.21 -10.62 7.20
C ASN A 357 -38.06 -10.05 6.05
N ASP A 358 -37.61 -8.98 5.40
CA ASP A 358 -38.31 -8.35 4.28
C ASP A 358 -37.62 -8.66 2.94
N SER A 359 -38.45 -8.80 1.91
CA SER A 359 -37.99 -8.99 0.53
C SER A 359 -38.88 -8.24 -0.44
N LYS A 360 -38.24 -7.59 -1.42
CA LYS A 360 -38.95 -6.80 -2.43
C LYS A 360 -38.41 -7.12 -3.82
N TRP A 361 -39.31 -7.26 -4.78
CA TRP A 361 -38.91 -7.41 -6.17
C TRP A 361 -38.22 -6.13 -6.66
N TYR A 362 -36.97 -6.27 -7.10
CA TYR A 362 -36.15 -5.15 -7.57
C TYR A 362 -35.80 -5.26 -9.06
N ASN A 363 -36.26 -6.33 -9.73
CA ASN A 363 -36.12 -6.54 -11.17
C ASN A 363 -34.66 -6.54 -11.68
N ALA A 364 -33.72 -6.96 -10.84
CA ALA A 364 -32.29 -7.00 -11.16
C ALA A 364 -31.73 -8.43 -11.07
N LYS A 365 -32.31 -9.36 -11.81
CA LYS A 365 -31.85 -10.75 -11.86
C LYS A 365 -30.48 -10.82 -12.54
N PHE A 366 -29.57 -11.63 -11.99
CA PHE A 366 -28.23 -11.82 -12.55
C PHE A 366 -27.81 -13.29 -12.58
N LYS A 367 -26.85 -13.61 -13.47
CA LYS A 367 -26.35 -14.96 -13.74
C LYS A 367 -24.84 -15.00 -13.93
N THR A 368 -24.32 -16.19 -14.19
CA THR A 368 -22.92 -16.38 -14.58
C THR A 368 -22.54 -15.45 -15.74
N ASN A 369 -21.36 -14.84 -15.65
CA ASN A 369 -20.78 -13.82 -16.53
C ASN A 369 -21.39 -12.42 -16.42
N ASP A 370 -22.36 -12.19 -15.52
CA ASP A 370 -22.81 -10.83 -15.24
C ASP A 370 -21.84 -10.12 -14.28
N VAL A 371 -21.77 -8.80 -14.43
CA VAL A 371 -21.07 -7.89 -13.53
C VAL A 371 -22.10 -7.09 -12.73
N ILE A 372 -22.00 -7.17 -11.41
CA ILE A 372 -22.86 -6.44 -10.48
C ILE A 372 -22.04 -5.31 -9.89
N THR A 373 -22.44 -4.08 -10.16
CA THR A 373 -21.87 -2.89 -9.51
C THR A 373 -22.80 -2.45 -8.38
N VAL A 374 -22.23 -2.26 -7.19
CA VAL A 374 -22.91 -1.65 -6.06
C VAL A 374 -22.53 -0.17 -5.99
N ILE A 375 -23.50 0.72 -5.88
CA ILE A 375 -23.31 2.15 -5.65
C ILE A 375 -23.92 2.48 -4.29
N LEU A 376 -23.06 2.83 -3.33
CA LEU A 376 -23.44 3.17 -1.97
C LEU A 376 -23.18 4.65 -1.73
N ASN A 377 -24.24 5.43 -1.51
CA ASN A 377 -24.14 6.82 -1.08
C ASN A 377 -24.25 6.89 0.45
N MET A 378 -23.12 7.04 1.12
CA MET A 378 -23.10 7.15 2.59
C MET A 378 -23.56 8.53 3.10
N THR A 379 -23.53 9.55 2.25
CA THR A 379 -24.03 10.90 2.58
C THR A 379 -25.55 10.91 2.64
N GLU A 380 -26.22 10.31 1.65
CA GLU A 380 -27.69 10.24 1.58
C GLU A 380 -28.27 8.95 2.18
N LYS A 381 -27.40 8.01 2.60
CA LYS A 381 -27.78 6.69 3.10
C LYS A 381 -28.63 5.88 2.11
N THR A 382 -28.24 5.91 0.84
CA THR A 382 -28.92 5.19 -0.24
C THR A 382 -28.01 4.15 -0.90
N CYS A 383 -28.61 3.13 -1.50
CA CYS A 383 -27.91 2.08 -2.22
C CYS A 383 -28.63 1.75 -3.54
N GLU A 384 -27.86 1.40 -4.55
CA GLU A 384 -28.32 1.06 -5.89
C GLU A 384 -27.43 -0.05 -6.47
N PHE A 385 -28.04 -0.93 -7.26
CA PHE A 385 -27.32 -1.96 -8.00
C PHE A 385 -27.45 -1.78 -9.50
N LEU A 386 -26.33 -1.93 -10.22
CA LEU A 386 -26.29 -2.00 -11.67
C LEU A 386 -25.89 -3.41 -12.11
N ILE A 387 -26.62 -3.99 -13.04
CA ILE A 387 -26.30 -5.29 -13.67
C ILE A 387 -25.84 -5.04 -15.09
N ASN A 388 -24.57 -5.34 -15.38
CA ASN A 388 -23.92 -5.04 -16.67
C ASN A 388 -24.11 -3.56 -17.07
N GLY A 389 -23.97 -2.65 -16.10
CA GLY A 389 -24.14 -1.21 -16.28
C GLY A 389 -25.60 -0.71 -16.35
N LYS A 390 -26.61 -1.59 -16.28
CA LYS A 390 -28.03 -1.21 -16.29
C LYS A 390 -28.57 -1.11 -14.87
N THR A 391 -29.22 0.01 -14.56
CA THR A 391 -29.83 0.25 -13.25
C THR A 391 -31.33 -0.02 -13.24
N THR A 392 -31.85 -0.40 -12.07
CA THR A 392 -33.28 -0.40 -11.71
C THR A 392 -33.69 0.75 -10.79
N GLY A 393 -32.76 1.67 -10.50
CA GLY A 393 -32.96 2.87 -9.69
C GLY A 393 -32.60 2.69 -8.22
N VAL A 394 -32.48 3.78 -7.48
CA VAL A 394 -32.17 3.77 -6.04
C VAL A 394 -33.21 2.95 -5.26
N ILE A 395 -32.74 2.14 -4.32
CA ILE A 395 -33.61 1.27 -3.52
C ILE A 395 -34.49 2.08 -2.56
N THR A 396 -35.77 2.19 -2.88
CA THR A 396 -36.78 2.76 -1.98
C THR A 396 -37.18 1.71 -0.93
N GLY A 397 -36.77 1.91 0.33
CA GLY A 397 -37.12 1.06 1.47
C GLY A 397 -35.99 0.86 2.49
N TRP A 398 -34.74 1.04 2.08
CA TRP A 398 -33.59 1.01 2.99
C TRP A 398 -33.34 2.40 3.56
N VAL A 399 -34.02 2.73 4.67
CA VAL A 399 -34.04 4.10 5.24
C VAL A 399 -33.06 4.35 6.39
N ASN A 400 -32.37 3.31 6.89
CA ASN A 400 -31.50 3.38 8.06
C ASN A 400 -30.18 2.63 7.84
N LEU A 401 -29.45 2.97 6.77
CA LEU A 401 -28.13 2.36 6.56
C LEU A 401 -27.16 2.77 7.69
N PRO A 402 -26.38 1.82 8.25
CA PRO A 402 -25.43 2.09 9.34
C PRO A 402 -24.37 3.16 9.00
N SER A 403 -23.69 3.66 10.03
CA SER A 403 -22.57 4.61 9.88
C SER A 403 -21.30 3.95 9.33
N GLU A 404 -21.14 2.64 9.57
CA GLU A 404 -20.04 1.82 9.08
C GLU A 404 -20.59 0.50 8.53
N VAL A 405 -20.24 0.17 7.29
CA VAL A 405 -20.65 -1.07 6.61
C VAL A 405 -19.50 -1.67 5.82
N TYR A 406 -19.63 -2.94 5.46
CA TYR A 406 -18.67 -3.66 4.64
C TYR A 406 -19.35 -4.16 3.37
N PRO A 407 -18.72 -4.07 2.20
CA PRO A 407 -19.08 -4.90 1.07
C PRO A 407 -19.15 -6.37 1.48
N PHE A 408 -20.22 -7.02 1.04
CA PHE A 408 -20.65 -8.30 1.57
C PHE A 408 -21.14 -9.23 0.48
N VAL A 409 -20.88 -10.53 0.67
CA VAL A 409 -21.47 -11.61 -0.13
C VAL A 409 -21.92 -12.78 0.74
N SER A 410 -22.98 -13.44 0.29
CA SER A 410 -23.41 -14.75 0.79
C SER A 410 -23.47 -15.75 -0.36
N LEU A 411 -22.74 -16.85 -0.23
CA LEU A 411 -22.52 -17.83 -1.28
C LEU A 411 -23.11 -19.19 -0.91
N LYS A 412 -23.74 -19.84 -1.89
CA LYS A 412 -24.06 -21.26 -1.87
C LYS A 412 -22.93 -22.07 -2.51
N LYS A 413 -22.91 -23.39 -2.27
CA LYS A 413 -21.92 -24.31 -2.83
C LYS A 413 -21.67 -24.11 -4.32
N GLY A 414 -20.38 -24.08 -4.70
CA GLY A 414 -19.95 -23.92 -6.09
C GLY A 414 -20.12 -22.52 -6.67
N CYS A 415 -20.54 -21.52 -5.89
CA CYS A 415 -20.46 -20.12 -6.33
C CYS A 415 -19.00 -19.65 -6.36
N LYS A 416 -18.67 -18.86 -7.38
CA LYS A 416 -17.38 -18.22 -7.52
C LYS A 416 -17.55 -16.78 -7.98
N LEU A 417 -17.02 -15.83 -7.21
CA LEU A 417 -17.13 -14.40 -7.45
C LEU A 417 -15.74 -13.76 -7.49
N ARG A 418 -15.59 -12.68 -8.26
CA ARG A 418 -14.37 -11.87 -8.31
C ARG A 418 -14.68 -10.39 -8.22
N ILE A 419 -14.05 -9.69 -7.26
CA ILE A 419 -14.09 -8.22 -7.22
C ILE A 419 -13.27 -7.69 -8.40
N ILE A 420 -13.84 -6.76 -9.16
CA ILE A 420 -13.17 -6.07 -10.26
C ILE A 420 -12.57 -4.79 -9.71
N GLN A 421 -11.28 -4.57 -9.97
CA GLN A 421 -10.64 -3.29 -9.72
C GLN A 421 -10.80 -2.38 -10.93
N ASP A 422 -11.56 -1.29 -10.77
CA ASP A 422 -11.49 -0.19 -11.72
C ASP A 422 -10.26 0.65 -11.36
N GLU A 423 -9.14 0.42 -12.04
CA GLU A 423 -7.92 1.24 -11.91
C GLU A 423 -8.08 2.64 -12.53
N THR A 424 -9.26 2.95 -13.07
CA THR A 424 -9.57 4.19 -13.78
C THR A 424 -10.88 4.82 -13.26
N MET A 425 -10.80 5.54 -12.13
CA MET A 425 -11.76 6.60 -11.76
C MET A 425 -11.05 7.82 -11.19
#